data_AF-A0A2E6L127-F1
#
_entry.id   AF-A0A2E6L127-F1
#
_cell.length_a   1.000
_cell.length_b   1.000
_cell.length_c   1.000
_cell.angle_alpha   90.00
_cell.angle_beta   90.00
_cell.angle_gamma   90.00
#
_symmetry.space_group_name_H-M   'P 1'
#
loop_
_entity.id
_entity.type
_entity.pdbx_description
1 polymer ?
#
loop_
_entity_poly.entity_id
_entity_poly.type
_entity_poly.pdbx_seq_one_letter_code
_entity_poly.pdbx_strand_id
1 'polypeptide(L)'
;MSKLGKIHCAVLSGLIIYTFIAWSGVKRDEINLKEAAEEASENGQSDAWAEVKFGENRENDVEGMVKVGIPLLVTVIYGGILTVLYVLPVLVDKISEEMMGSTAEVDADPLDEARSAVAEGEYSDAIAVYRRFLLENPESRHSLLEIAKIQRDHLNSPVAAISTLEQGLDEHEWPEDDAAFLMFRIAEISEEDLADKDQVIAVMKRVISELKGTRHAGNASHKLRELEEC
;
A
#
# COMPACT_ATOMS: atom_id res chain seq x y z
N MET A 1 -0.88 -24.55 7.61
CA MET A 1 -0.32 -24.72 8.98
C MET A 1 0.95 -25.56 8.91
N SER A 2 2.12 -24.94 9.15
CA SER A 2 3.44 -25.60 9.08
C SER A 2 3.55 -26.76 10.09
N LYS A 3 4.42 -27.75 9.81
CA LYS A 3 4.74 -28.85 10.77
C LYS A 3 5.16 -28.29 12.14
N LEU A 4 5.85 -27.16 12.14
CA LEU A 4 6.29 -26.46 13.36
C LEU A 4 5.11 -25.86 14.15
N GLY A 5 4.13 -25.27 13.46
CA GLY A 5 2.94 -24.70 14.10
C GLY A 5 2.08 -25.74 14.82
N LYS A 6 1.95 -26.95 14.24
CA LYS A 6 1.23 -28.07 14.88
C LYS A 6 1.88 -28.52 16.20
N ILE A 7 3.22 -28.48 16.27
CA ILE A 7 3.98 -28.81 17.48
C ILE A 7 3.75 -27.74 18.56
N HIS A 8 3.82 -26.45 18.20
CA HIS A 8 3.55 -25.36 19.15
C HIS A 8 2.13 -25.39 19.72
N CYS A 9 1.12 -25.69 18.90
CA CYS A 9 -0.26 -25.88 19.37
C CYS A 9 -0.38 -27.07 20.32
N ALA A 10 0.27 -28.20 20.04
CA ALA A 10 0.26 -29.36 20.94
C ALA A 10 0.91 -29.05 22.30
N VAL A 11 2.03 -28.31 22.29
CA VAL A 11 2.72 -27.86 23.51
C VAL A 11 1.85 -26.90 24.33
N LEU A 12 1.20 -25.92 23.67
CA LEU A 12 0.33 -24.97 24.35
C LEU A 12 -0.88 -25.68 24.98
N SER A 13 -1.52 -26.61 24.26
CA SER A 13 -2.62 -27.42 24.80
C SER A 13 -2.18 -28.25 26.00
N GLY A 14 -0.98 -28.84 25.95
CA GLY A 14 -0.39 -29.57 27.08
C GLY A 14 -0.18 -28.68 28.31
N LEU A 15 0.32 -27.46 28.12
CA LEU A 15 0.51 -26.48 29.20
C LEU A 15 -0.83 -26.05 29.82
N ILE A 16 -1.84 -25.76 29.00
CA ILE A 16 -3.19 -25.40 29.48
C ILE A 16 -3.79 -26.56 30.30
N ILE A 17 -3.71 -27.80 29.79
CA ILE A 17 -4.21 -28.97 30.52
C ILE A 17 -3.46 -29.17 31.84
N TYR A 18 -2.13 -29.03 31.84
CA TYR A 18 -1.32 -29.13 33.05
C TYR A 18 -1.72 -28.07 34.09
N THR A 19 -1.85 -26.80 33.67
CA THR A 19 -2.27 -25.71 34.58
C THR A 19 -3.66 -25.95 35.16
N PHE A 20 -4.59 -26.47 34.36
CA PHE A 20 -5.95 -26.79 34.81
C PHE A 20 -5.97 -27.93 35.84
N ILE A 21 -5.19 -28.99 35.59
CA ILE A 21 -5.05 -30.11 36.53
C ILE A 21 -4.40 -29.64 37.84
N ALA A 22 -3.33 -28.86 37.76
CA ALA A 22 -2.64 -28.32 38.93
C ALA A 22 -3.56 -27.42 39.76
N TRP A 23 -4.32 -26.53 39.11
CA TRP A 23 -5.30 -25.66 39.78
C TRP A 23 -6.42 -26.46 40.44
N SER A 24 -6.93 -27.50 39.77
CA SER A 24 -7.96 -28.39 40.34
C SER A 24 -7.45 -29.15 41.56
N GLY A 25 -6.16 -29.54 41.56
CA GLY A 25 -5.50 -30.18 42.70
C GLY A 25 -5.39 -29.23 43.90
N VAL A 26 -4.83 -28.04 43.69
CA VAL A 26 -4.71 -27.02 44.77
C VAL A 26 -6.06 -26.66 45.36
N LYS A 27 -7.10 -26.52 44.54
CA LYS A 27 -8.45 -26.22 45.02
C LYS A 27 -9.04 -27.35 45.86
N ARG A 28 -8.73 -28.61 45.53
CA ARG A 28 -9.19 -29.77 46.30
C ARG A 28 -8.48 -29.84 47.65
N ASP A 29 -7.18 -29.57 47.67
CA ASP A 29 -6.38 -29.53 48.89
C ASP A 29 -6.88 -28.41 49.82
N GLU A 30 -7.20 -27.22 49.28
CA GLU A 30 -7.78 -26.11 50.05
C GLU A 30 -9.14 -26.46 50.67
N ILE A 31 -10.01 -27.20 49.95
CA ILE A 31 -11.32 -27.65 50.46
C ILE A 31 -11.12 -28.67 51.59
N ASN A 32 -10.26 -29.67 51.39
CA ASN A 32 -9.98 -30.68 52.41
C ASN A 32 -9.39 -30.06 53.68
N LEU A 33 -8.50 -29.08 53.55
CA LEU A 33 -7.91 -28.35 54.67
C LEU A 33 -8.96 -27.54 55.44
N LYS A 34 -9.94 -26.95 54.75
CA LYS A 34 -11.06 -26.23 55.40
C LYS A 34 -11.99 -27.17 56.14
N GLU A 35 -12.37 -28.29 55.53
CA GLU A 35 -13.21 -29.32 56.16
C GLU A 35 -12.53 -29.89 57.41
N ALA A 36 -11.23 -30.22 57.33
CA ALA A 36 -10.46 -30.71 58.47
C ALA A 36 -10.33 -29.65 59.60
N ALA A 37 -10.23 -28.37 59.25
CA ALA A 37 -10.18 -27.28 60.23
C ALA A 37 -11.53 -27.06 60.91
N GLU A 38 -12.64 -27.20 60.18
CA GLU A 38 -14.01 -27.11 60.72
C GLU A 38 -14.31 -28.29 61.66
N GLU A 39 -13.99 -29.52 61.27
CA GLU A 39 -14.14 -30.71 62.10
C GLU A 39 -13.31 -30.63 63.40
N ALA A 40 -12.08 -30.10 63.33
CA ALA A 40 -11.25 -29.88 64.51
C ALA A 40 -11.83 -28.82 65.47
N SER A 41 -12.46 -27.78 64.93
CA SER A 41 -13.15 -26.74 65.71
C SER A 41 -14.40 -27.26 66.39
N GLU A 42 -15.22 -28.05 65.70
CA GLU A 42 -16.46 -28.64 66.25
C GLU A 42 -16.17 -29.65 67.37
N ASN A 43 -15.05 -30.39 67.28
CA ASN A 43 -14.61 -31.35 68.30
C ASN A 43 -13.98 -30.68 69.56
N GLY A 44 -14.00 -29.35 69.67
CA GLY A 44 -13.57 -28.62 70.87
C GLY A 44 -12.06 -28.59 71.09
N GLN A 45 -11.26 -28.92 70.08
CA GLN A 45 -9.80 -28.77 70.11
C GLN A 45 -9.46 -27.29 69.88
N SER A 46 -9.25 -26.53 70.97
CA SER A 46 -8.73 -25.16 70.85
C SER A 46 -7.25 -25.19 70.46
N ASP A 47 -6.92 -24.49 69.37
CA ASP A 47 -5.61 -24.57 68.71
C ASP A 47 -4.53 -23.78 69.47
N ALA A 48 -3.65 -24.49 70.17
CA ALA A 48 -2.52 -23.93 70.91
C ALA A 48 -1.36 -23.44 70.01
N TRP A 49 -1.45 -23.58 68.68
CA TRP A 49 -0.34 -23.37 67.75
C TRP A 49 -0.62 -22.34 66.64
N ALA A 50 -1.51 -21.38 66.88
CA ALA A 50 -1.88 -20.33 65.94
C ALA A 50 -0.67 -19.55 65.36
N GLU A 51 0.43 -19.41 66.10
CA GLU A 51 1.66 -18.75 65.63
C GLU A 51 2.48 -19.61 64.66
N VAL A 52 2.48 -20.95 64.79
CA VAL A 52 3.18 -21.88 63.87
C VAL A 52 2.46 -21.95 62.52
N LYS A 53 1.13 -21.78 62.53
CA LYS A 53 0.29 -21.76 61.31
C LYS A 53 0.65 -20.63 60.35
N PHE A 54 1.23 -19.51 60.81
CA PHE A 54 1.69 -18.43 59.92
C PHE A 54 2.93 -18.81 59.10
N GLY A 55 3.81 -19.67 59.63
CA GLY A 55 4.97 -20.21 58.90
C GLY A 55 4.55 -21.24 57.86
N GLU A 56 3.65 -22.16 58.26
CA GLU A 56 3.07 -23.19 57.39
C GLU A 56 2.21 -22.59 56.27
N ASN A 57 1.44 -21.54 56.55
CA ASN A 57 0.69 -20.80 55.53
C ASN A 57 1.60 -20.17 54.48
N ARG A 58 2.77 -19.63 54.86
CA ARG A 58 3.73 -19.06 53.90
C ARG A 58 4.38 -20.14 53.04
N GLU A 59 4.63 -21.32 53.57
CA GLU A 59 5.16 -22.46 52.82
C GLU A 59 4.13 -22.99 51.82
N ASN A 60 2.87 -23.12 52.26
CA ASN A 60 1.73 -23.50 51.43
C ASN A 60 1.42 -22.46 50.33
N ASP A 61 1.54 -21.17 50.63
CA ASP A 61 1.38 -20.08 49.66
C ASP A 61 2.47 -20.12 48.57
N VAL A 62 3.73 -20.34 48.97
CA VAL A 62 4.85 -20.51 48.04
C VAL A 62 4.67 -21.77 47.20
N GLU A 63 4.24 -22.88 47.80
CA GLU A 63 3.97 -24.13 47.10
C GLU A 63 2.83 -23.99 46.08
N GLY A 64 1.74 -23.30 46.46
CA GLY A 64 0.64 -22.97 45.55
C GLY A 64 1.09 -22.06 44.40
N MET A 65 1.92 -21.05 44.68
CA MET A 65 2.49 -20.16 43.68
C MET A 65 3.42 -20.90 42.70
N VAL A 66 4.21 -21.87 43.18
CA VAL A 66 5.07 -22.69 42.33
C VAL A 66 4.27 -23.70 41.51
N LYS A 67 3.24 -24.34 42.09
CA LYS A 67 2.41 -25.34 41.40
C LYS A 67 1.48 -24.74 40.34
N VAL A 68 0.98 -23.52 40.57
CA VAL A 68 -0.06 -22.92 39.71
C VAL A 68 0.37 -21.59 39.13
N GLY A 69 0.94 -20.70 39.94
CA GLY A 69 1.30 -19.34 39.54
C GLY A 69 2.35 -19.30 38.43
N ILE A 70 3.49 -19.96 38.62
CA ILE A 70 4.58 -19.99 37.63
C ILE A 70 4.12 -20.64 36.31
N PRO A 71 3.50 -21.83 36.29
CA PRO A 71 3.02 -22.45 35.06
C PRO A 71 1.97 -21.62 34.32
N LEU A 72 1.09 -20.94 35.05
CA LEU A 72 0.09 -20.04 34.46
C LEU A 72 0.76 -18.84 33.78
N LEU A 73 1.74 -18.22 34.43
CA LEU A 73 2.53 -17.11 33.88
C LEU A 73 3.23 -17.53 32.58
N VAL A 74 3.93 -18.66 32.60
CA VAL A 74 4.61 -19.22 31.41
C VAL A 74 3.61 -19.48 30.28
N THR A 75 2.44 -20.03 30.59
CA THR A 75 1.39 -20.32 29.60
C THR A 75 0.86 -19.04 28.96
N VAL A 76 0.63 -17.98 29.75
CA VAL A 76 0.16 -16.68 29.25
C VAL A 76 1.21 -16.02 28.36
N ILE A 77 2.47 -15.96 28.80
CA ILE A 77 3.56 -15.37 27.99
C ILE A 77 3.73 -16.14 26.68
N TYR A 78 3.83 -17.47 26.76
CA TYR A 78 4.05 -18.30 25.59
C TYR A 78 2.87 -18.23 24.61
N GLY A 79 1.63 -18.26 25.11
CA GLY A 79 0.43 -18.06 24.30
C GLY A 79 0.37 -16.67 23.65
N GLY A 80 0.77 -15.62 24.38
CA GLY A 80 0.86 -14.26 23.85
C GLY A 80 1.85 -14.16 22.68
N ILE A 81 3.06 -14.71 22.83
CA ILE A 81 4.07 -14.74 21.76
C ILE A 81 3.53 -15.49 20.53
N LEU A 82 2.90 -16.65 20.72
CA LEU A 82 2.31 -17.41 19.62
C LEU A 82 1.19 -16.64 18.91
N THR A 83 0.41 -15.85 19.65
CA THR A 83 -0.65 -15.02 19.07
C THR A 83 -0.06 -13.97 18.15
N VAL A 84 1.00 -13.28 18.58
CA VAL A 84 1.71 -12.30 17.74
C VAL A 84 2.36 -12.96 16.52
N LEU A 85 2.96 -14.14 16.67
CA LEU A 85 3.68 -14.79 15.57
C LEU A 85 2.77 -15.49 14.55
N TYR A 86 1.59 -15.97 14.96
CA TYR A 86 0.77 -16.84 14.10
C TYR A 86 -0.64 -16.31 13.85
N VAL A 87 -1.24 -15.59 14.80
CA VAL A 87 -2.62 -15.07 14.65
C VAL A 87 -2.60 -13.69 14.00
N LEU A 88 -1.67 -12.84 14.42
CA LEU A 88 -1.56 -11.47 13.90
C LEU A 88 -1.26 -11.44 12.40
N PRO A 89 -0.35 -12.24 11.82
CA PRO A 89 -0.14 -12.26 10.37
C PRO A 89 -1.39 -12.69 9.60
N VAL A 90 -2.15 -13.68 10.09
CA VAL A 90 -3.38 -14.14 9.44
C VAL A 90 -4.49 -13.08 9.50
N LEU A 91 -4.58 -12.31 10.58
CA LEU A 91 -5.51 -11.18 10.69
C LEU A 91 -5.09 -10.04 9.76
N VAL A 92 -3.79 -9.73 9.70
CA VAL A 92 -3.24 -8.71 8.80
C VAL A 92 -3.48 -9.11 7.35
N ASP A 93 -3.23 -10.37 6.97
CA ASP A 93 -3.48 -10.86 5.62
C ASP A 93 -4.97 -10.75 5.25
N LYS A 94 -5.88 -11.10 6.18
CA LYS A 94 -7.33 -10.97 5.94
C LYS A 94 -7.82 -9.53 5.85
N ILE A 95 -7.33 -8.66 6.73
CA ILE A 95 -7.68 -7.23 6.70
C ILE A 95 -7.05 -6.59 5.45
N SER A 96 -5.85 -7.00 5.05
CA SER A 96 -5.20 -6.54 3.83
C SER A 96 -5.95 -7.02 2.58
N GLU A 97 -6.40 -8.26 2.55
CA GLU A 97 -7.19 -8.84 1.45
C GLU A 97 -8.59 -8.20 1.38
N GLU A 98 -9.20 -7.89 2.53
CA GLU A 98 -10.48 -7.19 2.59
C GLU A 98 -10.35 -5.68 2.31
N MET A 99 -9.26 -5.01 2.72
CA MET A 99 -9.02 -3.60 2.39
C MET A 99 -8.56 -3.41 0.94
N MET A 100 -7.75 -4.32 0.39
CA MET A 100 -7.43 -4.36 -1.04
C MET A 100 -8.63 -4.84 -1.88
N GLY A 101 -9.50 -5.69 -1.32
CA GLY A 101 -10.77 -6.08 -1.93
C GLY A 101 -11.92 -5.07 -1.75
N SER A 102 -11.75 -4.10 -0.83
CA SER A 102 -12.68 -3.01 -0.53
C SER A 102 -12.24 -1.67 -1.14
N THR A 103 -11.24 -1.68 -2.02
CA THR A 103 -11.40 -0.86 -3.22
C THR A 103 -12.55 -1.48 -3.99
N ALA A 104 -13.72 -0.85 -3.94
CA ALA A 104 -14.69 -0.96 -5.02
C ALA A 104 -13.92 -0.94 -6.36
N GLU A 105 -14.46 -1.57 -7.42
CA GLU A 105 -14.09 -1.28 -8.80
C GLU A 105 -14.25 0.24 -9.04
N VAL A 106 -13.28 1.02 -8.58
CA VAL A 106 -12.85 2.23 -9.23
C VAL A 106 -12.28 1.65 -10.50
N ASP A 107 -12.96 1.86 -11.63
CA ASP A 107 -12.42 1.52 -12.95
C ASP A 107 -10.94 1.87 -12.90
N ALA A 108 -10.09 0.83 -12.91
CA ALA A 108 -8.66 1.03 -12.73
C ALA A 108 -8.24 1.99 -13.82
N ASP A 109 -7.81 3.20 -13.43
CA ASP A 109 -7.48 4.22 -14.42
C ASP A 109 -6.42 3.61 -15.34
N PRO A 110 -6.72 3.47 -16.64
CA PRO A 110 -5.85 2.72 -17.56
C PRO A 110 -4.47 3.34 -17.71
N LEU A 111 -4.27 4.58 -17.24
CA LEU A 111 -3.00 5.29 -17.26
C LEU A 111 -2.30 5.34 -15.88
N ASP A 112 -2.82 4.64 -14.87
CA ASP A 112 -2.19 4.61 -13.54
C ASP A 112 -0.81 3.99 -13.56
N GLU A 113 -0.64 2.88 -14.29
CA GLU A 113 0.65 2.24 -14.53
C GLU A 113 1.65 3.21 -15.16
N ALA A 114 1.22 4.00 -16.15
CA ALA A 114 2.07 4.99 -16.81
C ALA A 114 2.55 6.06 -15.82
N ARG A 115 1.67 6.57 -14.96
CA ARG A 115 2.02 7.60 -13.97
C ARG A 115 2.95 7.07 -12.88
N SER A 116 2.73 5.84 -12.44
CA SER A 116 3.63 5.15 -11.50
C SER A 116 5.02 4.99 -12.10
N ALA A 117 5.12 4.54 -13.36
CA ALA A 117 6.40 4.43 -14.07
C ALA A 117 7.11 5.80 -14.22
N VAL A 118 6.39 6.88 -14.50
CA VAL A 118 6.97 8.24 -14.50
C VAL A 118 7.53 8.62 -13.12
N ALA A 119 6.79 8.32 -12.04
CA ALA A 119 7.21 8.63 -10.68
C ALA A 119 8.45 7.83 -10.24
N GLU A 120 8.60 6.61 -10.75
CA GLU A 120 9.75 5.73 -10.50
C GLU A 120 10.95 6.04 -11.41
N GLY A 121 10.78 6.92 -12.41
CA GLY A 121 11.82 7.27 -13.38
C GLY A 121 11.96 6.24 -14.50
N GLU A 122 11.03 5.29 -14.61
CA GLU A 122 10.96 4.25 -15.64
C GLU A 122 10.32 4.82 -16.92
N TYR A 123 10.95 5.84 -17.51
CA TYR A 123 10.39 6.62 -18.61
C TYR A 123 10.10 5.81 -19.88
N SER A 124 10.91 4.79 -20.18
CA SER A 124 10.65 3.89 -21.32
C SER A 124 9.35 3.12 -21.14
N ASP A 125 9.06 2.69 -19.92
CA ASP A 125 7.92 1.86 -19.59
C ASP A 125 6.66 2.71 -19.54
N ALA A 126 6.74 3.92 -18.97
CA ALA A 126 5.69 4.94 -19.06
C ALA A 126 5.29 5.24 -20.52
N ILE A 127 6.26 5.48 -21.41
CA ILE A 127 5.99 5.74 -22.83
C ILE A 127 5.34 4.52 -23.49
N ALA A 128 5.76 3.30 -23.15
CA ALA A 128 5.18 2.08 -23.70
C ALA A 128 3.70 1.92 -23.30
N VAL A 129 3.35 2.25 -22.06
CA VAL A 129 1.96 2.23 -21.59
C VAL A 129 1.12 3.29 -22.31
N TYR A 130 1.57 4.55 -22.38
CA TYR A 130 0.86 5.60 -23.12
C TYR A 130 0.67 5.25 -24.60
N ARG A 131 1.68 4.66 -25.25
CA ARG A 131 1.56 4.21 -26.64
C ARG A 131 0.54 3.09 -26.81
N ARG A 132 0.51 2.12 -25.88
CA ARG A 132 -0.51 1.07 -25.89
C ARG A 132 -1.90 1.67 -25.73
N PHE A 133 -2.06 2.62 -24.82
CA PHE A 133 -3.33 3.31 -24.62
C PHE A 133 -3.79 4.07 -25.88
N LEU A 134 -2.87 4.72 -26.60
CA LEU A 134 -3.16 5.41 -27.86
C LEU A 134 -3.61 4.47 -28.99
N LEU A 135 -3.17 3.21 -29.00
CA LEU A 135 -3.65 2.23 -30.00
C LEU A 135 -5.14 1.94 -29.83
N GLU A 136 -5.65 2.02 -28.61
CA GLU A 136 -7.06 1.77 -28.27
C GLU A 136 -7.88 3.08 -28.28
N ASN A 137 -7.23 4.22 -28.00
CA ASN A 137 -7.83 5.54 -27.84
C ASN A 137 -7.01 6.59 -28.63
N PRO A 138 -7.02 6.55 -29.98
CA PRO A 138 -6.18 7.41 -30.82
C PRO A 138 -6.48 8.90 -30.65
N GLU A 139 -7.68 9.25 -30.18
CA GLU A 139 -8.10 10.61 -29.86
C GLU A 139 -7.53 11.14 -28.53
N SER A 140 -6.76 10.32 -27.79
CA SER A 140 -6.19 10.70 -26.50
C SER A 140 -5.05 11.72 -26.66
N ARG A 141 -5.40 13.00 -26.84
CA ARG A 141 -4.42 14.11 -26.84
C ARG A 141 -3.55 14.07 -25.58
N HIS A 142 -4.14 13.72 -24.44
CA HIS A 142 -3.42 13.63 -23.17
C HIS A 142 -2.22 12.68 -23.27
N SER A 143 -2.41 11.48 -23.81
CA SER A 143 -1.34 10.49 -23.91
C SER A 143 -0.22 10.93 -24.85
N LEU A 144 -0.54 11.58 -25.97
CA LEU A 144 0.47 12.18 -26.86
C LEU A 144 1.30 13.24 -26.14
N LEU A 145 0.63 14.12 -25.39
CA LEU A 145 1.31 15.19 -24.64
C LEU A 145 2.19 14.64 -23.53
N GLU A 146 1.75 13.62 -22.80
CA GLU A 146 2.58 13.00 -21.75
C GLU A 146 3.81 12.29 -22.35
N ILE A 147 3.69 11.58 -23.46
CA ILE A 147 4.86 10.99 -24.15
C ILE A 147 5.83 12.11 -24.56
N ALA A 148 5.33 13.17 -25.21
CA ALA A 148 6.15 14.28 -25.67
C ALA A 148 6.83 14.99 -24.50
N LYS A 149 6.12 15.19 -23.39
CA LYS A 149 6.66 15.77 -22.16
C LYS A 149 7.76 14.91 -21.55
N ILE A 150 7.56 13.59 -21.45
CA ILE A 150 8.59 12.67 -20.96
C ILE A 150 9.83 12.74 -21.86
N GLN A 151 9.64 12.73 -23.19
CA GLN A 151 10.75 12.83 -24.13
C GLN A 151 11.51 14.16 -24.02
N ARG A 152 10.78 15.28 -23.87
CA ARG A 152 11.33 16.62 -23.70
C ARG A 152 12.08 16.76 -22.37
N ASP A 153 11.36 16.58 -21.26
CA ASP A 153 11.81 17.00 -19.92
C ASP A 153 12.69 15.95 -19.24
N HIS A 154 12.41 14.66 -19.46
CA HIS A 154 13.09 13.58 -18.76
C HIS A 154 14.18 12.91 -19.60
N LEU A 155 13.92 12.75 -20.90
CA LEU A 155 14.90 12.15 -21.83
C LEU A 155 15.76 13.20 -22.55
N ASN A 156 15.53 14.50 -22.31
CA ASN A 156 16.26 15.62 -22.95
C ASN A 156 16.30 15.50 -24.49
N SER A 157 15.19 15.04 -25.07
CA SER A 157 15.07 14.74 -26.49
C SER A 157 13.89 15.50 -27.11
N PRO A 158 13.99 16.85 -27.24
CA PRO A 158 12.95 17.68 -27.84
C PRO A 158 12.58 17.27 -29.28
N VAL A 159 13.55 16.76 -30.06
CA VAL A 159 13.30 16.23 -31.41
C VAL A 159 12.36 15.01 -31.38
N ALA A 160 12.51 14.13 -30.39
CA ALA A 160 11.61 12.99 -30.24
C ALA A 160 10.21 13.43 -29.81
N ALA A 161 10.12 14.43 -28.93
CA ALA A 161 8.86 15.02 -28.50
C ALA A 161 8.07 15.57 -29.70
N ILE A 162 8.73 16.38 -30.53
CA ILE A 162 8.15 16.89 -31.78
C ILE A 162 7.73 15.74 -32.71
N SER A 163 8.60 14.75 -32.92
CA SER A 163 8.29 13.61 -33.79
C SER A 163 7.06 12.83 -33.32
N THR A 164 6.86 12.68 -32.01
CA THR A 164 5.67 12.02 -31.46
C THR A 164 4.41 12.84 -31.72
N LEU A 165 4.47 14.16 -31.54
CA LEU A 165 3.32 15.05 -31.78
C LEU A 165 2.94 15.12 -33.26
N GLU A 166 3.94 15.20 -34.15
CA GLU A 166 3.72 15.15 -35.61
C GLU A 166 3.10 13.82 -36.04
N GLN A 167 3.66 12.70 -35.55
CA GLN A 167 3.08 11.38 -35.83
C GLN A 167 1.62 11.29 -35.35
N GLY A 168 1.32 11.79 -34.15
CA GLY A 168 -0.04 11.81 -33.63
C GLY A 168 -1.00 12.70 -34.45
N LEU A 169 -0.51 13.81 -34.99
CA LEU A 169 -1.27 14.68 -35.91
C LEU A 169 -1.55 14.00 -37.26
N ASP A 170 -0.63 13.19 -37.75
CA ASP A 170 -0.74 12.53 -39.06
C ASP A 170 -1.57 11.24 -39.00
N GLU A 171 -1.59 10.55 -37.86
CA GLU A 171 -2.26 9.25 -37.69
C GLU A 171 -3.75 9.38 -37.29
N HIS A 172 -4.20 10.54 -36.83
CA HIS A 172 -5.56 10.76 -36.34
C HIS A 172 -6.13 12.11 -36.80
N GLU A 173 -7.43 12.15 -37.11
CA GLU A 173 -8.13 13.39 -37.44
C GLU A 173 -8.58 14.08 -36.14
N TRP A 174 -8.03 15.28 -35.89
CA TRP A 174 -8.25 16.00 -34.64
C TRP A 174 -9.34 17.06 -34.76
N PRO A 175 -10.13 17.29 -33.69
CA PRO A 175 -10.90 18.51 -33.54
C PRO A 175 -9.99 19.75 -33.66
N GLU A 176 -10.53 20.83 -34.23
CA GLU A 176 -9.79 22.08 -34.50
C GLU A 176 -8.95 22.56 -33.31
N ASP A 177 -9.54 22.60 -32.11
CA ASP A 177 -8.87 23.08 -30.89
C ASP A 177 -7.71 22.17 -30.47
N ASP A 178 -7.86 20.85 -30.64
CA ASP A 178 -6.83 19.88 -30.27
C ASP A 178 -5.70 19.84 -31.30
N ALA A 179 -6.03 19.92 -32.59
CA ALA A 179 -5.06 20.08 -33.67
C ALA A 179 -4.20 21.33 -33.47
N ALA A 180 -4.85 22.48 -33.20
CA ALA A 180 -4.18 23.73 -32.89
C ALA A 180 -3.24 23.56 -31.68
N PHE A 181 -3.72 22.93 -30.61
CA PHE A 181 -2.94 22.72 -29.39
C PHE A 181 -1.66 21.93 -29.66
N LEU A 182 -1.76 20.83 -30.40
CA LEU A 182 -0.62 19.99 -30.76
C LEU A 182 0.38 20.77 -31.64
N MET A 183 -0.10 21.49 -32.65
CA MET A 183 0.77 22.33 -33.50
C MET A 183 1.45 23.44 -32.72
N PHE A 184 0.74 24.16 -31.85
CA PHE A 184 1.36 25.19 -31.00
C PHE A 184 2.38 24.59 -30.03
N ARG A 185 2.16 23.37 -29.52
CA ARG A 185 3.15 22.68 -28.70
C ARG A 185 4.41 22.32 -29.49
N ILE A 186 4.28 21.88 -30.75
CA ILE A 186 5.43 21.64 -31.63
C ILE A 186 6.21 22.93 -31.83
N ALA A 187 5.53 24.03 -32.13
CA ALA A 187 6.18 25.32 -32.32
C ALA A 187 6.88 25.82 -31.03
N GLU A 188 6.27 25.65 -29.87
CA GLU A 188 6.87 25.98 -28.57
C GLU A 188 8.18 25.20 -28.35
N ILE A 189 8.17 23.87 -28.53
CA ILE A 189 9.38 23.03 -28.37
C ILE A 189 10.45 23.44 -29.38
N SER A 190 10.06 23.75 -30.62
CA SER A 190 10.96 24.19 -31.68
C SER A 190 11.63 25.53 -31.34
N GLU A 191 10.87 26.48 -30.79
CA GLU A 191 11.36 27.81 -30.41
C GLU A 191 12.25 27.75 -29.15
N GLU A 192 11.77 27.07 -28.09
CA GLU A 192 12.38 27.10 -26.76
C GLU A 192 13.58 26.16 -26.63
N ASP A 193 13.48 24.93 -27.14
CA ASP A 193 14.50 23.90 -26.89
C ASP A 193 15.47 23.73 -28.07
N LEU A 194 15.02 24.00 -29.29
CA LEU A 194 15.81 23.81 -30.52
C LEU A 194 16.31 25.13 -31.13
N ALA A 195 15.71 26.27 -30.76
CA ALA A 195 15.90 27.56 -31.43
C ALA A 195 15.71 27.48 -32.97
N ASP A 196 14.86 26.57 -33.43
CA ASP A 196 14.58 26.31 -34.83
C ASP A 196 13.43 27.21 -35.31
N LYS A 197 13.79 28.44 -35.69
CA LYS A 197 12.83 29.42 -36.22
C LYS A 197 12.15 28.95 -37.51
N ASP A 198 12.83 28.17 -38.34
CA ASP A 198 12.27 27.71 -39.61
C ASP A 198 11.13 26.71 -39.35
N GLN A 199 11.31 25.82 -38.38
CA GLN A 199 10.26 24.91 -37.94
C GLN A 199 9.08 25.65 -37.32
N VAL A 200 9.31 26.66 -36.48
CA VAL A 200 8.24 27.51 -35.94
C VAL A 200 7.42 28.16 -37.06
N ILE A 201 8.09 28.76 -38.05
CA ILE A 201 7.46 29.38 -39.21
C ILE A 201 6.65 28.36 -40.01
N ALA A 202 7.19 27.16 -40.25
CA ALA A 202 6.52 26.09 -40.98
C ALA A 202 5.21 25.68 -40.27
N VAL A 203 5.26 25.48 -38.96
CA VAL A 203 4.10 25.10 -38.16
C VAL A 203 3.06 26.23 -38.11
N MET A 204 3.46 27.49 -37.95
CA MET A 204 2.52 28.62 -37.99
C MET A 204 1.81 28.72 -39.35
N LYS A 205 2.53 28.49 -40.46
CA LYS A 205 1.92 28.43 -41.80
C LYS A 205 0.94 27.27 -41.94
N ARG A 206 1.25 26.10 -41.35
CA ARG A 206 0.35 24.95 -41.28
C ARG A 206 -0.95 25.31 -40.55
N VAL A 207 -0.86 25.91 -39.35
CA VAL A 207 -2.03 26.37 -38.57
C VAL A 207 -2.90 27.34 -39.38
N ILE A 208 -2.30 28.31 -40.07
CA ILE A 208 -3.03 29.29 -40.89
C ILE A 208 -3.78 28.61 -42.05
N SER A 209 -3.14 27.61 -42.67
CA SER A 209 -3.70 26.88 -43.82
C SER A 209 -4.81 25.91 -43.40
N GLU A 210 -4.53 25.07 -42.42
CA GLU A 210 -5.44 23.98 -42.01
C GLU A 210 -6.60 24.48 -41.16
N LEU A 211 -6.37 25.48 -40.30
CA LEU A 211 -7.39 26.03 -39.40
C LEU A 211 -7.88 27.40 -39.89
N LYS A 212 -8.04 27.55 -41.21
CA LYS A 212 -8.41 28.84 -41.82
C LYS A 212 -9.75 29.35 -41.30
N GLY A 213 -9.78 30.63 -40.92
CA GLY A 213 -11.00 31.31 -40.43
C GLY A 213 -11.24 31.15 -38.93
N THR A 214 -10.34 30.46 -38.24
CA THR A 214 -10.41 30.22 -36.80
C THR A 214 -9.62 31.29 -36.04
N ARG A 215 -9.85 31.39 -34.72
CA ARG A 215 -9.02 32.25 -33.85
C ARG A 215 -7.56 31.80 -33.83
N HIS A 216 -7.31 30.49 -33.95
CA HIS A 216 -5.97 29.91 -33.96
C HIS A 216 -5.15 30.36 -35.17
N ALA A 217 -5.76 30.40 -36.36
CA ALA A 217 -5.11 30.96 -37.56
C ALA A 217 -4.80 32.46 -37.43
N GLY A 218 -5.67 33.22 -36.75
CA GLY A 218 -5.41 34.62 -36.42
C GLY A 218 -4.19 34.79 -35.50
N ASN A 219 -4.10 33.97 -34.45
CA ASN A 219 -2.96 33.96 -33.52
C ASN A 219 -1.65 33.55 -34.23
N ALA A 220 -1.70 32.51 -35.07
CA ALA A 220 -0.55 32.06 -35.85
C ALA A 220 -0.07 33.13 -36.85
N SER A 221 -1.00 33.84 -37.49
CA SER A 221 -0.67 34.98 -38.36
C SER A 221 0.02 36.11 -37.61
N HIS A 222 -0.42 36.39 -36.37
CA HIS A 222 0.22 37.39 -35.53
C HIS A 222 1.66 37.01 -35.17
N LYS A 223 1.85 35.78 -34.64
CA LYS A 223 3.17 35.25 -34.28
C LYS A 223 4.11 35.22 -35.49
N LEU A 224 3.63 34.84 -36.68
CA LEU A 224 4.45 34.80 -37.89
C LEU A 224 4.99 36.19 -38.26
N ARG A 225 4.18 37.25 -38.14
CA ARG A 225 4.64 38.62 -38.36
C ARG A 225 5.70 39.06 -37.35
N GLU A 226 5.52 38.71 -36.07
CA GLU A 226 6.54 38.99 -35.03
C GLU A 226 7.87 38.33 -35.34
N LEU A 227 7.86 37.11 -35.89
CA LEU A 227 9.06 36.37 -36.29
C LEU A 227 9.75 36.96 -37.53
N GLU A 228 8.98 37.55 -38.45
CA GLU A 228 9.52 38.22 -39.66
C GLU A 228 10.10 39.62 -39.35
N GLU A 229 9.67 40.25 -38.26
CA GLU A 229 10.16 41.55 -37.80
C GLU A 229 11.45 41.46 -36.95
N CYS A 230 11.92 40.25 -36.60
CA CYS A 230 13.11 39.99 -35.76
C CYS A 230 14.33 39.48 -36.54
#